data_AF-A0A1G5BT85-F1
#
_entry.id   AF-A0A1G5BT85-F1
#
_cell.length_a   1.000
_cell.length_b   1.000
_cell.length_c   1.000
_cell.angle_alpha   90.00
_cell.angle_beta   90.00
_cell.angle_gamma   90.00
#
_symmetry.space_group_name_H-M   'P 1'
#
loop_
_entity.id
_entity.type
_entity.pdbx_description
1 polymer ?
#
loop_
_entity_poly.entity_id
_entity_poly.type
_entity_poly.pdbx_seq_one_letter_code
_entity_poly.pdbx_strand_id
1 'polypeptide(L)' 'MEVLDLFSSVDVSEETATWHEVEKGFWVGNTHGRFVGTVEKSRSGWIARDHARRLVGTYPDAAEARAAVG' A
#
# COMPACT_ATOMS: atom_id res chain seq x y z
N MET A 1 -32.95 -19.09 -22.46
CA MET A 1 -31.51 -19.11 -22.78
C MET A 1 -30.88 -18.01 -21.95
N GLU A 2 -30.58 -18.36 -20.70
CA GLU A 2 -29.99 -17.44 -19.71
C GLU A 2 -28.48 -17.45 -19.89
N VAL A 3 -27.92 -16.29 -20.20
CA VAL A 3 -26.53 -15.96 -19.90
C VAL A 3 -26.59 -14.81 -18.91
N LEU A 4 -26.86 -15.14 -17.65
CA LEU A 4 -26.70 -14.19 -16.57
C LEU A 4 -25.20 -13.96 -16.39
N ASP A 5 -24.79 -12.74 -16.71
CA ASP A 5 -23.52 -12.10 -16.35
C ASP A 5 -23.07 -12.54 -14.96
N LEU A 6 -22.24 -13.57 -14.91
CA LEU A 6 -21.46 -13.97 -13.74
C LEU A 6 -20.23 -13.07 -13.66
N PHE A 7 -20.45 -11.75 -13.57
CA PHE A 7 -19.51 -10.91 -12.82
C PHE A 7 -19.78 -11.23 -11.36
N SER A 8 -19.24 -12.38 -10.91
CA SER A 8 -19.05 -12.67 -9.50
C SER A 8 -18.42 -11.43 -8.92
N SER A 9 -19.20 -10.70 -8.12
CA SER A 9 -18.72 -9.56 -7.34
C SER A 9 -17.49 -10.09 -6.63
N VAL A 10 -16.30 -9.69 -7.09
CA VAL A 10 -15.07 -10.01 -6.40
C VAL A 10 -15.25 -9.32 -5.08
N ASP A 11 -15.47 -10.13 -4.04
CA ASP A 11 -15.41 -9.65 -2.68
C ASP A 11 -14.00 -9.07 -2.55
N VAL A 12 -13.90 -7.74 -2.57
CA VAL A 12 -12.62 -7.04 -2.38
C VAL A 12 -12.32 -7.11 -0.90
N SER A 13 -12.16 -8.33 -0.39
CA SER A 13 -11.74 -8.62 0.96
C SER A 13 -10.31 -8.10 1.05
N GLU A 14 -10.16 -6.87 1.55
CA GLU A 14 -8.93 -6.25 2.04
C GLU A 14 -7.65 -6.73 1.34
N GLU A 15 -7.48 -6.35 0.08
CA GLU A 15 -6.29 -6.71 -0.69
C GLU A 15 -5.06 -6.08 -0.02
N THR A 16 -4.35 -6.89 0.77
CA THR A 16 -3.19 -6.47 1.56
C THR A 16 -2.06 -6.07 0.63
N ALA A 17 -1.46 -4.90 0.82
CA ALA A 17 -0.37 -4.49 -0.05
C ALA A 17 0.88 -5.34 0.20
N THR A 18 1.56 -5.70 -0.89
CA THR A 18 2.90 -6.28 -0.85
C THR A 18 3.92 -5.15 -0.88
N TRP A 19 4.88 -5.21 0.04
CA TRP A 19 5.89 -4.17 0.23
C TRP A 19 7.26 -4.65 -0.18
N HIS A 20 7.93 -3.89 -1.05
CA HIS A 20 9.28 -4.17 -1.53
C HIS A 20 10.22 -3.02 -1.14
N GLU A 21 11.35 -3.35 -0.52
CA GLU A 21 12.44 -2.40 -0.33
C GLU A 21 13.23 -2.29 -1.63
N VAL A 22 13.14 -1.12 -2.28
CA VAL A 22 13.80 -0.89 -3.58
C VAL A 22 15.14 -0.19 -3.41
N GLU A 23 15.29 0.59 -2.34
CA GLU A 23 16.54 1.15 -1.85
C GLU A 23 16.54 1.11 -0.33
N LYS A 24 17.73 1.15 0.30
CA LYS A 24 17.83 1.04 1.76
C LYS A 24 17.04 2.15 2.45
N GLY A 25 15.99 1.77 3.18
CA GLY A 25 15.09 2.72 3.84
C GLY A 25 14.03 3.31 2.93
N PHE A 26 13.78 2.76 1.74
CA PHE A 26 12.73 3.20 0.84
C PHE A 26 11.94 2.01 0.31
N TRP A 27 10.65 2.00 0.64
CA TRP A 27 9.71 0.92 0.36
C TRP A 27 8.60 1.39 -0.56
N VAL A 28 8.21 0.51 -1.47
CA VAL A 28 7.11 0.72 -2.42
C VAL A 28 6.07 -0.38 -2.19
N GLY A 29 4.82 0.05 -1.94
CA GLY A 29 3.68 -0.83 -1.70
C GLY A 29 2.82 -0.97 -2.95
N ASN A 30 2.49 -2.20 -3.32
CA ASN A 30 1.58 -2.50 -4.42
C ASN A 30 0.56 -3.58 -4.03
N THR A 31 -0.66 -3.44 -4.52
CA THR A 31 -1.66 -4.51 -4.61
C THR A 31 -1.68 -5.08 -6.03
N HIS A 32 -2.58 -6.03 -6.35
CA HIS A 32 -2.59 -6.68 -7.67
C HIS A 32 -2.82 -5.65 -8.78
N GLY A 33 -1.73 -5.26 -9.45
CA GLY A 33 -1.75 -4.28 -10.54
C GLY A 33 -1.93 -2.82 -10.12
N ARG A 34 -1.85 -2.48 -8.83
CA ARG A 34 -2.04 -1.10 -8.35
C ARG A 34 -0.96 -0.66 -7.38
N PHE A 35 -0.42 0.53 -7.62
CA PHE A 35 0.44 1.24 -6.68
C PHE A 35 -0.37 1.78 -5.50
N VAL A 36 0.08 1.49 -4.29
CA VAL A 36 -0.60 1.84 -3.03
C VAL A 36 0.05 3.03 -2.35
N GLY A 37 1.38 3.10 -2.36
CA GLY A 37 2.12 4.20 -1.76
C GLY A 37 3.58 3.91 -1.49
N THR A 38 4.22 4.82 -0.78
CA THR A 38 5.65 4.73 -0.42
C THR A 38 5.84 4.89 1.08
N VAL A 39 6.85 4.20 1.62
CA VAL A 39 7.35 4.41 2.97
C VAL A 39 8.85 4.71 2.90
N GLU A 40 9.25 5.89 3.37
CA GLU A 40 10.65 6.32 3.31
C GLU A 40 11.21 6.62 4.69
N LYS A 41 12.49 6.31 4.89
CA LYS A 41 13.22 6.59 6.12
C LYS A 41 13.60 8.07 6.14
N SER A 42 13.30 8.72 7.25
CA SER A 42 13.68 10.09 7.57
C SER A 42 14.56 10.11 8.83
N ARG A 43 15.09 11.29 9.19
CA ARG A 43 15.92 11.48 10.40
C ARG A 43 15.16 11.16 11.69
N SER A 44 13.85 11.38 11.70
CA SER A 44 12.99 11.26 12.89
C SER A 44 12.08 10.03 12.88
N GLY A 45 12.26 9.10 11.94
CA GLY A 45 11.40 7.93 11.78
C GLY A 45 11.13 7.60 10.32
N TRP A 46 9.89 7.27 10.01
CA TRP A 46 9.43 6.82 8.70
C TRP A 46 8.26 7.67 8.23
N ILE A 47 8.32 8.14 6.99
CA ILE A 47 7.27 8.94 6.37
C ILE A 47 6.49 8.01 5.45
N ALA A 48 5.17 7.95 5.64
CA ALA A 48 4.27 7.19 4.80
C ALA A 48 3.50 8.13 3.86
N ARG A 49 3.42 7.78 2.58
CA ARG A 49 2.61 8.50 1.58
C ARG A 49 1.74 7.56 0.78
N ASP A 50 0.55 8.03 0.42
CA ASP A 50 -0.38 7.28 -0.43
C ASP A 50 0.03 7.34 -1.91
N HIS A 51 -0.73 6.65 -2.76
CA HIS A 51 -0.56 6.62 -4.21
C HIS A 51 -0.64 8.01 -4.88
N ALA A 52 -1.29 8.98 -4.24
CA ALA A 52 -1.39 10.36 -4.70
C ALA A 52 -0.25 11.25 -4.12
N ARG A 53 0.75 10.65 -3.47
CA ARG A 53 1.86 11.31 -2.77
C ARG A 53 1.43 12.20 -1.61
N ARG A 54 0.24 12.01 -1.07
CA ARG A 54 -0.22 12.72 0.13
C ARG A 54 0.41 12.09 1.36
N LEU A 55 0.76 12.92 2.32
CA LEU A 55 1.27 12.46 3.61
C LEU A 55 0.15 11.69 4.34
N VAL A 56 0.39 10.42 4.62
CA VAL A 56 -0.46 9.60 5.50
C VAL A 56 -0.06 9.84 6.95
N GLY A 57 1.25 9.87 7.22
CA GLY A 57 1.76 10.15 8.56
C GLY A 57 3.27 9.94 8.71
N THR A 58 3.71 10.08 9.95
CA THR A 58 5.09 9.80 10.38
C THR A 58 5.09 8.80 11.52
N TYR A 59 5.93 7.77 11.43
CA TYR A 59 5.91 6.60 12.31
C TYR A 59 7.31 6.29 12.84
N PRO A 60 7.44 5.70 14.04
CA PRO A 60 8.73 5.33 14.61
C PRO A 60 9.44 4.21 13.83
N ASP A 61 8.69 3.30 13.20
CA ASP A 61 9.24 2.17 12.44
C ASP A 61 8.57 1.96 11.07
N ALA A 62 9.23 1.17 10.23
CA ALA A 62 8.78 0.90 8.86
C ALA A 62 7.53 0.01 8.81
N ALA A 63 7.33 -0.88 9.77
CA ALA A 63 6.18 -1.79 9.76
C ALA A 63 4.89 -1.02 10.05
N GLU A 64 4.90 -0.15 11.06
CA GLU A 64 3.78 0.76 11.36
C GLU A 64 3.47 1.68 10.18
N ALA A 65 4.51 2.27 9.57
CA ALA A 65 4.33 3.13 8.39
C ALA A 65 3.68 2.39 7.22
N ARG A 66 4.06 1.13 6.96
CA ARG A 66 3.48 0.32 5.88
C ARG A 66 2.03 -0.07 6.19
N ALA A 67 1.77 -0.54 7.40
CA ALA A 67 0.43 -0.91 7.84
C ALA A 67 -0.57 0.28 7.77
N ALA A 68 -0.09 1.51 7.94
CA ALA A 68 -0.93 2.69 7.84
C ALA A 68 -1.35 3.06 6.40
N VAL A 69 -0.63 2.60 5.37
CA VAL A 69 -0.96 2.88 3.97
C VAL A 69 -1.81 1.76 3.37
N GLY A 70 -1.54 0.50 3.73
CA GLY A 70 -2.25 -0.69 3.25
C GLY A 70 -1.34 -1.89 3.04
#